data_AF-A0A742DA95-F1
#
_entry.id   AF-A0A742DA95-F1
#
_cell.length_a   1.000
_cell.length_b   1.000
_cell.length_c   1.000
_cell.angle_alpha   90.00
_cell.angle_beta   90.00
_cell.angle_gamma   90.00
#
_symmetry.space_group_name_H-M   'P 1'
#
loop_
_entity.id
_entity.type
_entity.pdbx_description
1 polymer ?
#
loop_
_entity_poly.entity_id
_entity_poly.type
_entity_poly.pdbx_seq_one_letter_code
_entity_poly.pdbx_strand_id
1 'polypeptide(L)'
;MQPKWYVTAVKNMITSLAGGYEEAVDWIGRKETSGDDGTTTSSLMNRLRDDGDQIFPLGWALLLQQAGGSHHIADAVARASGGVFVPLTEVDEVENADINQLLLEAIEQITKYSQQVRIAIEDGVVEPHERLAINDDLYLAISKLQEHATLVYRIFCAPEKSDARECAAPGALANNSSSMEK
;
A
#
# COMPACT_ATOMS: atom_id res chain seq x y z
N MET A 1 22.59 1.14 -7.15
CA MET A 1 22.33 0.22 -6.03
C MET A 1 20.89 0.43 -5.58
N GLN A 2 20.11 -0.63 -5.41
CA GLN A 2 18.72 -0.53 -4.92
C GLN A 2 18.68 -0.34 -3.40
N PRO A 3 17.71 0.39 -2.83
CA PRO A 3 17.63 0.60 -1.39
C PRO A 3 17.36 -0.70 -0.62
N LYS A 4 18.01 -0.88 0.54
CA LYS A 4 17.81 -2.08 1.38
C LYS A 4 16.35 -2.25 1.83
N TRP A 5 15.67 -1.16 2.17
CA TRP A 5 14.25 -1.20 2.55
C TRP A 5 13.37 -1.75 1.42
N TYR A 6 13.70 -1.45 0.17
CA TYR A 6 12.95 -1.92 -0.99
C TYR A 6 13.16 -3.42 -1.22
N VAL A 7 14.40 -3.89 -1.10
CA VAL A 7 14.72 -5.32 -1.18
C VAL A 7 13.98 -6.11 -0.11
N THR A 8 13.97 -5.62 1.14
CA THR A 8 13.21 -6.24 2.23
C THR A 8 11.72 -6.27 1.95
N ALA A 9 11.15 -5.16 1.46
CA ALA A 9 9.73 -5.09 1.11
C ALA A 9 9.34 -6.09 0.02
N VAL A 10 10.15 -6.22 -1.03
CA VAL A 10 9.92 -7.20 -2.10
C VAL A 10 10.06 -8.63 -1.59
N LYS A 11 11.05 -8.93 -0.74
CA LYS A 11 11.19 -10.25 -0.12
C LYS A 11 9.94 -10.61 0.68
N ASN A 12 9.48 -9.70 1.55
CA ASN A 12 8.30 -9.92 2.38
C ASN A 12 7.04 -10.16 1.54
N MET A 13 6.83 -9.34 0.51
CA MET A 13 5.73 -9.47 -0.43
C MET A 13 5.74 -10.79 -1.19
N ILE A 14 6.90 -11.23 -1.67
CA ILE A 14 7.00 -12.53 -2.35
C ILE A 14 6.71 -13.66 -1.37
N THR A 15 7.22 -13.59 -0.14
CA THR A 15 6.98 -14.64 0.87
C THR A 15 5.55 -14.67 1.42
N SER A 16 4.78 -13.59 1.27
CA SER A 16 3.36 -13.58 1.63
C SER A 16 2.45 -14.20 0.57
N LEU A 17 2.95 -14.41 -0.65
CA LEU A 17 2.23 -15.18 -1.68
C LEU A 17 2.15 -16.65 -1.28
N ALA A 18 1.03 -17.31 -1.57
CA ALA A 18 0.81 -18.71 -1.20
C ALA A 18 1.85 -19.65 -1.81
N GLY A 19 2.25 -19.41 -3.06
CA GLY A 19 3.31 -20.14 -3.76
C GLY A 19 4.69 -19.47 -3.71
N GLY A 20 4.83 -18.39 -2.94
CA GLY A 20 6.12 -17.73 -2.71
C GLY A 20 6.80 -17.26 -4.00
N TYR A 21 8.09 -17.60 -4.13
CA TYR A 21 8.88 -17.25 -5.31
C TYR A 21 8.42 -17.94 -6.59
N GLU A 22 7.85 -19.15 -6.52
CA GLU A 22 7.38 -19.84 -7.72
C GLU A 22 6.14 -19.14 -8.30
N GLU A 23 5.18 -18.79 -7.44
CA GLU A 23 4.02 -17.99 -7.85
C GLU A 23 4.44 -16.61 -8.37
N ALA A 24 5.44 -15.98 -7.74
CA ALA A 24 5.96 -14.70 -8.23
C ALA A 24 6.54 -14.80 -9.66
N VAL A 25 7.19 -15.91 -10.00
CA VAL A 25 7.68 -16.16 -11.36
C VAL A 25 6.52 -16.30 -12.35
N ASP A 26 5.45 -17.00 -11.95
CA ASP A 26 4.29 -17.19 -12.81
C ASP A 26 3.58 -15.87 -13.12
N TRP A 27 3.42 -14.99 -12.13
CA TRP A 27 2.87 -13.66 -12.33
C TRP A 27 3.73 -12.77 -13.22
N ILE A 28 5.05 -12.80 -13.06
CA ILE A 28 5.99 -11.97 -13.84
C ILE A 28 6.16 -12.49 -15.28
N GLY A 29 5.97 -13.79 -15.49
CA GLY A 29 6.24 -14.48 -16.74
C GLY A 29 7.40 -15.45 -16.58
N ARG A 30 7.10 -16.75 -16.56
CA ARG A 30 8.08 -17.82 -16.39
C ARG A 30 8.90 -18.01 -17.66
N LYS A 31 10.23 -18.13 -17.49
CA LYS A 31 11.13 -18.52 -18.56
C LYS A 31 11.04 -20.02 -18.81
N GLU A 32 10.44 -20.42 -19.94
CA GLU A 32 10.36 -21.86 -20.30
C GLU A 32 11.53 -22.33 -21.16
N THR A 33 12.08 -21.47 -22.02
CA THR A 33 13.18 -21.82 -22.93
C THR A 33 14.26 -20.74 -22.95
N SER A 34 15.45 -21.09 -23.45
CA SER A 34 16.63 -20.20 -23.37
C SER A 34 16.47 -18.86 -24.11
N GLY A 35 15.59 -18.79 -25.12
CA GLY A 35 15.31 -17.59 -25.92
C GLY A 35 14.13 -16.75 -25.44
N ASP A 36 13.51 -17.13 -24.32
CA ASP A 36 12.38 -16.40 -23.74
C ASP A 36 12.84 -15.27 -22.80
N ASP A 37 12.07 -14.19 -22.80
CA ASP A 37 12.29 -12.97 -22.00
C ASP A 37 11.72 -13.10 -20.56
N GLY A 38 11.21 -14.29 -20.21
CA GLY A 38 10.73 -14.60 -18.86
C GLY A 38 11.80 -14.62 -17.77
N THR A 39 11.37 -14.91 -16.55
CA THR A 39 12.22 -14.99 -15.35
C THR A 39 12.19 -16.37 -14.70
N THR A 40 13.10 -16.60 -13.75
CA THR A 40 13.17 -17.82 -12.93
C THR A 40 13.32 -17.46 -11.46
N THR A 41 13.07 -18.40 -10.56
CA THR A 41 13.24 -18.20 -9.11
C THR A 41 14.67 -17.75 -8.76
N SER A 42 15.68 -18.36 -9.39
CA SER A 42 17.08 -17.95 -9.21
C SER A 42 17.34 -16.52 -9.71
N SER A 43 16.72 -16.13 -10.81
CA SER A 43 16.78 -14.77 -11.38
C SER A 43 16.19 -13.73 -10.44
N LEU A 44 15.07 -14.05 -9.76
CA LEU A 44 14.47 -13.19 -8.73
C LEU A 44 15.37 -13.10 -7.47
N MET A 45 15.85 -14.23 -6.97
CA MET A 45 16.72 -14.25 -5.79
C MET A 45 18.02 -13.46 -6.02
N ASN A 46 18.63 -13.58 -7.21
CA ASN A 46 19.82 -12.81 -7.57
C ASN A 46 19.56 -11.30 -7.57
N ARG A 47 18.39 -10.86 -8.05
CA ARG A 47 17.94 -9.46 -7.97
C ARG A 47 17.66 -8.98 -6.55
N LEU A 48 17.56 -9.86 -5.55
CA LEU A 48 17.24 -9.51 -4.17
C LEU A 48 18.42 -9.72 -3.21
N ARG A 49 19.63 -9.89 -3.74
CA ARG A 49 20.86 -9.94 -2.94
C ARG A 49 21.26 -8.53 -2.50
N ASP A 50 21.71 -8.42 -1.25
CA ASP A 50 22.04 -7.11 -0.63
C ASP A 50 23.21 -6.41 -1.34
N ASP A 51 24.15 -7.17 -1.90
CA ASP A 51 25.31 -6.68 -2.68
C ASP A 51 25.23 -7.08 -4.17
N GLY A 52 24.03 -7.34 -4.67
CA GLY A 52 23.80 -7.67 -6.07
C GLY A 52 23.97 -6.47 -7.00
N ASP A 53 24.41 -6.72 -8.23
CA ASP A 53 24.48 -5.73 -9.32
C ASP A 53 23.15 -5.61 -10.09
N GLN A 54 22.23 -6.55 -9.86
CA GLN A 54 20.91 -6.59 -10.47
C GLN A 54 19.86 -5.88 -9.62
N ILE A 55 18.87 -5.25 -10.26
CA ILE A 55 17.79 -4.51 -9.62
C ILE A 55 16.47 -5.26 -9.82
N PHE A 56 15.65 -5.31 -8.78
CA PHE A 56 14.27 -5.78 -8.91
C PHE A 56 13.38 -4.66 -9.47
N PRO A 57 12.79 -4.79 -10.68
CA PRO A 57 12.03 -3.71 -11.30
C PRO A 57 10.79 -3.30 -10.48
N LEU A 58 10.56 -1.99 -10.32
CA LEU A 58 9.37 -1.49 -9.61
C LEU A 58 8.06 -1.98 -10.25
N GLY A 59 8.01 -2.07 -11.59
CA GLY A 59 6.84 -2.58 -12.29
C GLY A 59 6.49 -4.02 -11.89
N TRP A 60 7.49 -4.89 -11.68
CA TRP A 60 7.26 -6.24 -11.18
C TRP A 60 6.78 -6.23 -9.73
N ALA A 61 7.35 -5.34 -8.91
CA ALA A 61 6.95 -5.25 -7.51
C ALA A 61 5.49 -4.79 -7.37
N LEU A 62 5.05 -3.82 -8.19
CA LEU A 62 3.66 -3.37 -8.21
C LEU A 62 2.71 -4.44 -8.73
N LEU A 63 3.11 -5.19 -9.76
CA LEU A 63 2.33 -6.32 -10.29
C LEU A 63 2.10 -7.40 -9.23
N LEU A 64 3.18 -7.82 -8.56
CA LEU A 64 3.10 -8.83 -7.50
C LEU A 64 2.31 -8.35 -6.29
N GLN A 65 2.47 -7.08 -5.92
CA GLN A 65 1.69 -6.48 -4.84
C GLN A 65 0.18 -6.56 -5.15
N GLN A 66 -0.22 -6.21 -6.38
CA GLN A 66 -1.60 -6.29 -6.84
C GLN A 66 -2.10 -7.74 -6.88
N ALA A 67 -1.30 -8.67 -7.40
CA ALA A 67 -1.64 -10.08 -7.47
C ALA A 67 -1.87 -10.71 -6.08
N GLY A 68 -1.04 -10.35 -5.10
CA GLY A 68 -1.16 -10.84 -3.74
C GLY A 68 -2.16 -10.09 -2.86
N GLY A 69 -2.84 -9.05 -3.37
CA GLY A 69 -3.75 -8.23 -2.58
C GLY A 69 -3.08 -7.55 -1.37
N SER A 70 -1.78 -7.30 -1.44
CA SER A 70 -0.98 -6.73 -0.34
C SER A 70 -0.62 -5.27 -0.60
N HIS A 71 -0.01 -4.61 0.38
CA HIS A 71 0.47 -3.23 0.24
C HIS A 71 1.93 -3.05 0.68
N HIS A 72 2.73 -4.13 0.66
CA HIS A 72 4.11 -4.11 1.16
C HIS A 72 5.01 -3.05 0.50
N ILE A 73 4.86 -2.82 -0.80
CA ILE A 73 5.66 -1.84 -1.55
C ILE A 73 5.16 -0.43 -1.26
N ALA A 74 3.84 -0.22 -1.27
CA ALA A 74 3.25 1.09 -0.97
C ALA A 74 3.56 1.53 0.48
N ASP A 75 3.44 0.62 1.44
CA ASP A 75 3.81 0.85 2.84
C ASP A 75 5.29 1.18 3.00
N ALA A 76 6.16 0.39 2.36
CA ALA A 76 7.61 0.62 2.44
C ALA A 76 8.04 1.96 1.81
N VAL A 77 7.41 2.37 0.69
CA VAL A 77 7.65 3.68 0.07
C VAL A 77 7.18 4.82 0.99
N ALA A 78 6.01 4.69 1.61
CA ALA A 78 5.52 5.69 2.55
C ALA A 78 6.47 5.85 3.75
N ARG A 79 6.86 4.73 4.39
CA ARG A 79 7.83 4.71 5.49
C ARG A 79 9.16 5.34 5.10
N ALA A 80 9.71 4.96 3.95
CA ALA A 80 10.98 5.50 3.44
C ALA A 80 10.90 7.01 3.15
N SER A 81 9.70 7.52 2.89
CA SER A 81 9.43 8.95 2.66
C SER A 81 9.06 9.71 3.93
N GLY A 82 9.03 9.04 5.11
CA GLY A 82 8.59 9.63 6.37
C GLY A 82 7.07 9.86 6.47
N GLY A 83 6.30 9.22 5.60
CA GLY A 83 4.83 9.22 5.63
C GLY A 83 4.26 7.93 6.18
N VAL A 84 2.94 7.82 6.15
CA VAL A 84 2.18 6.64 6.55
C VAL A 84 1.31 6.19 5.38
N PHE A 85 1.33 4.90 5.08
CA PHE A 85 0.39 4.30 4.15
C PHE A 85 -0.89 3.94 4.91
N VAL A 86 -2.02 4.36 4.35
CA VAL A 86 -3.36 4.07 4.89
C VAL A 86 -4.11 3.27 3.83
N PRO A 87 -4.36 1.97 4.05
CA PRO A 87 -5.17 1.19 3.13
C PRO A 87 -6.60 1.74 3.12
N LEU A 88 -7.18 1.80 1.93
CA LEU A 88 -8.58 2.17 1.76
C LEU A 88 -9.40 0.88 1.77
N THR A 89 -10.04 0.56 2.90
CA THR A 89 -10.93 -0.61 3.01
C THR A 89 -12.16 -0.41 2.13
N GLU A 90 -12.50 -1.43 1.34
CA GLU A 90 -13.76 -1.45 0.57
C GLU A 90 -14.94 -1.43 1.54
N VAL A 91 -15.89 -0.52 1.31
CA VAL A 91 -16.96 -0.19 2.28
C VAL A 91 -18.08 -1.24 2.27
N ASP A 92 -18.23 -1.97 1.16
CA ASP A 92 -19.35 -2.90 0.94
C ASP A 92 -19.35 -4.10 1.90
N GLU A 93 -18.26 -4.34 2.62
CA GLU A 93 -18.08 -5.46 3.57
C GLU A 93 -17.93 -5.02 5.03
N VAL A 94 -18.11 -3.73 5.35
CA VAL A 94 -17.81 -3.21 6.70
C VAL A 94 -19.08 -3.03 7.54
N GLU A 95 -19.14 -3.73 8.67
CA GLU A 95 -20.15 -3.53 9.69
C GLU A 95 -19.73 -2.47 10.72
N ASN A 96 -20.70 -1.86 11.43
CA ASN A 96 -20.41 -0.93 12.54
C ASN A 96 -19.55 -1.58 13.65
N ALA A 97 -19.62 -2.90 13.80
CA ALA A 97 -18.78 -3.64 14.73
C ALA A 97 -17.31 -3.57 14.33
N ASP A 98 -17.00 -3.61 13.04
CA ASP A 98 -15.64 -3.57 12.51
C ASP A 98 -14.98 -2.20 12.73
N ILE A 99 -15.76 -1.11 12.61
CA ILE A 99 -15.28 0.25 12.90
C ILE A 99 -14.83 0.36 14.36
N ASN A 100 -15.67 -0.11 15.30
CA ASN A 100 -15.35 -0.06 16.72
C ASN A 100 -14.18 -0.98 17.06
N GLN A 101 -14.09 -2.14 16.42
CA GLN A 101 -12.97 -3.07 16.57
C GLN A 101 -11.65 -2.43 16.13
N LEU A 102 -11.62 -1.76 14.98
CA LEU A 102 -10.44 -1.03 14.50
C LEU A 102 -10.03 0.09 15.47
N LEU A 103 -10.97 0.80 16.08
CA LEU A 103 -10.66 1.80 17.11
C LEU A 103 -10.02 1.17 18.35
N LEU A 104 -10.56 0.05 18.84
CA LEU A 104 -10.01 -0.67 19.98
C LEU A 104 -8.58 -1.16 19.70
N GLU A 105 -8.35 -1.69 18.50
CA GLU A 105 -7.01 -2.09 18.07
C GLU A 105 -6.02 -0.92 17.98
N ALA A 106 -6.47 0.25 17.52
CA ALA A 106 -5.64 1.45 17.53
C ALA A 106 -5.27 1.87 18.97
N ILE A 107 -6.22 1.81 19.90
CA ILE A 107 -5.98 2.11 21.33
C ILE A 107 -5.02 1.10 21.96
N GLU A 108 -5.16 -0.20 21.64
CA GLU A 108 -4.24 -1.24 22.09
C GLU A 108 -2.82 -0.96 21.58
N GLN A 109 -2.68 -0.58 20.31
CA GLN A 109 -1.37 -0.24 19.72
C GLN A 109 -0.76 1.02 20.34
N ILE A 110 -1.57 2.04 20.64
CA ILE A 110 -1.13 3.23 21.38
C ILE A 110 -0.65 2.85 22.79
N THR A 111 -1.31 1.88 23.43
CA THR A 111 -0.91 1.38 24.75
C THR A 111 0.44 0.67 24.69
N LYS A 112 0.67 -0.17 23.67
CA LYS A 112 1.97 -0.81 23.41
C LYS A 112 3.08 0.22 23.18
N TYR A 113 2.84 1.17 22.29
CA TYR A 113 3.76 2.29 22.04
C TYR A 113 4.12 3.03 23.35
N SER A 114 3.12 3.38 24.17
CA SER A 114 3.34 4.06 25.45
C SER A 114 4.21 3.24 26.41
N GLN A 115 3.97 1.93 26.50
CA GLN A 115 4.79 1.04 27.31
C GLN A 115 6.24 0.95 26.78
N GLN A 116 6.42 0.83 25.47
CA GLN A 116 7.73 0.74 24.84
C GLN A 116 8.56 2.02 25.10
N VAL A 117 7.93 3.20 24.97
CA VAL A 117 8.56 4.48 25.29
C VAL A 117 8.95 4.54 26.77
N ARG A 118 8.07 4.10 27.67
CA ARG A 118 8.37 4.12 29.12
C ARG A 118 9.60 3.29 29.46
N ILE A 119 9.72 2.08 28.89
CA ILE A 119 10.86 1.18 29.11
C ILE A 119 12.15 1.80 28.55
N ALA A 120 12.09 2.31 27.32
CA ALA A 120 13.26 2.84 26.61
C ALA A 120 13.84 4.15 27.19
N ILE A 121 13.12 4.83 28.10
CA ILE A 121 13.62 6.05 28.75
C ILE A 121 14.04 5.82 30.21
N GLU A 122 13.94 4.59 30.73
CA GLU A 122 14.18 4.30 32.15
C GLU A 122 15.62 4.62 32.59
N ASP A 123 16.59 4.43 31.70
CA ASP A 123 18.00 4.73 31.94
C ASP A 123 18.45 6.13 31.47
N GLY A 124 17.52 6.89 30.87
CA GLY A 124 17.74 8.23 30.33
C GLY A 124 18.40 8.29 28.95
N VAL A 125 18.64 7.15 28.28
CA VAL A 125 19.28 7.10 26.95
C VAL A 125 18.54 6.14 26.03
N VAL A 126 17.88 6.67 25.01
CA VAL A 126 17.24 5.82 23.98
C VAL A 126 18.30 5.28 23.01
N GLU A 127 18.53 3.98 23.06
CA GLU A 127 19.42 3.27 22.15
C GLU A 127 18.88 3.20 20.71
N PRO A 128 19.74 3.00 19.69
CA PRO A 128 19.29 2.90 18.31
C PRO A 128 18.22 1.83 18.05
N HIS A 129 18.31 0.69 18.75
CA HIS A 129 17.37 -0.42 18.60
C HIS A 129 16.02 -0.11 19.27
N GLU A 130 16.04 0.60 20.40
CA GLU A 130 14.83 1.07 21.09
C GLU A 130 14.13 2.15 20.26
N ARG A 131 14.89 3.09 19.69
CA ARG A 131 14.36 4.10 18.78
C ARG A 131 13.67 3.46 17.57
N LEU A 132 14.23 2.38 17.03
CA LEU A 132 13.60 1.64 15.94
C LEU A 132 12.26 1.04 16.39
N ALA A 133 12.24 0.34 17.53
CA ALA A 133 11.01 -0.25 18.08
C ALA A 133 9.93 0.80 18.37
N ILE A 134 10.30 1.93 18.99
CA ILE A 134 9.39 3.06 19.26
C ILE A 134 8.80 3.59 17.96
N ASN A 135 9.62 3.81 16.94
CA ASN A 135 9.16 4.32 15.66
C ASN A 135 8.23 3.33 14.95
N ASP A 136 8.50 2.03 15.05
CA ASP A 136 7.65 0.99 14.46
C ASP A 136 6.28 0.94 15.17
N ASP A 137 6.25 0.99 16.49
CA ASP A 137 5.00 1.04 17.26
C ASP A 137 4.20 2.33 17.01
N LEU A 138 4.89 3.47 16.90
CA LEU A 138 4.29 4.76 16.56
C LEU A 138 3.65 4.72 15.18
N TYR A 139 4.37 4.19 14.19
CA TYR A 139 3.87 4.05 12.83
C TYR A 139 2.57 3.24 12.82
N LEU A 140 2.58 2.06 13.46
CA LEU A 140 1.41 1.19 13.52
C LEU A 140 0.22 1.87 14.21
N ALA A 141 0.46 2.63 15.29
CA ALA A 141 -0.58 3.38 15.98
C ALA A 141 -1.22 4.44 15.06
N ILE A 142 -0.40 5.20 14.31
CA ILE A 142 -0.89 6.22 13.39
C ILE A 142 -1.66 5.58 12.23
N SER A 143 -1.11 4.52 11.60
CA SER A 143 -1.78 3.79 10.51
C SER A 143 -3.16 3.31 10.92
N LYS A 144 -3.29 2.61 12.06
CA LYS A 144 -4.58 2.09 12.53
C LYS A 144 -5.58 3.20 12.84
N LEU A 145 -5.12 4.30 13.43
CA LEU A 145 -5.99 5.43 13.74
C LEU A 145 -6.47 6.14 12.46
N GLN A 146 -5.60 6.28 11.46
CA GLN A 146 -5.96 6.85 10.16
C GLN A 146 -6.88 5.94 9.36
N GLU A 147 -6.69 4.62 9.43
CA GLU A 147 -7.58 3.62 8.83
C GLU A 147 -8.99 3.73 9.44
N HIS A 148 -9.09 3.74 10.78
CA HIS A 148 -10.35 3.98 11.48
C HIS A 148 -11.02 5.30 11.03
N ALA A 149 -10.27 6.41 11.02
CA ALA A 149 -10.82 7.71 10.62
C ALA A 149 -11.31 7.70 9.16
N THR A 150 -10.53 7.10 8.25
CA THR A 150 -10.89 6.96 6.83
C THR A 150 -12.20 6.20 6.68
N LEU A 151 -12.36 5.12 7.43
CA LEU A 151 -13.55 4.29 7.38
C LEU A 151 -14.79 5.00 7.93
N VAL A 152 -14.64 5.70 9.08
CA VAL A 152 -15.70 6.54 9.65
C VAL A 152 -16.17 7.58 8.63
N TYR A 153 -15.25 8.29 7.97
CA TYR A 153 -15.62 9.31 7.00
C TYR A 153 -16.26 8.72 5.74
N ARG A 154 -15.77 7.58 5.25
CA ARG A 154 -16.39 6.90 4.10
C ARG A 154 -17.83 6.47 4.35
N ILE A 155 -18.14 6.00 5.57
CA ILE A 155 -19.47 5.48 5.91
C ILE A 155 -20.44 6.59 6.33
N PHE A 156 -19.97 7.55 7.13
CA PHE A 156 -20.84 8.51 7.79
C PHE A 156 -20.81 9.92 7.19
N CYS A 157 -19.83 10.27 6.36
CA CYS A 157 -19.88 11.55 5.64
C CYS A 157 -20.87 11.44 4.47
N ALA A 158 -21.65 12.50 4.28
CA ALA A 158 -22.48 12.62 3.10
C ALA A 158 -21.58 12.57 1.84
N PRO A 159 -22.01 11.90 0.75
CA PRO A 159 -21.26 11.93 -0.49
C PRO A 159 -21.06 13.39 -0.90
N GLU A 160 -19.82 13.77 -1.20
CA GLU A 160 -19.55 15.10 -1.75
C GLU A 160 -20.46 15.28 -2.96
N LYS A 161 -21.23 16.38 -2.98
CA LYS A 161 -21.97 16.76 -4.19
C LYS A 161 -20.91 16.93 -5.27
N SER A 162 -20.91 16.00 -6.22
CA SER A 162 -20.14 16.15 -7.44
C SER A 162 -20.68 17.37 -8.17
N ASP A 163 -20.07 18.53 -7.93
CA ASP A 163 -20.23 19.73 -8.76
C ASP A 163 -19.47 19.57 -10.09
N ALA A 164 -19.22 18.33 -10.55
CA ALA A 164 -18.77 18.04 -11.90
C ALA A 164 -19.89 18.16 -12.95
N ARG A 165 -20.99 18.88 -12.64
CA ARG A 165 -22.03 19.23 -13.60
C ARG A 165 -21.80 20.59 -14.27
N GLU A 166 -20.74 21.32 -13.93
CA GLU A 166 -20.42 22.62 -14.54
C GLU A 166 -19.26 22.60 -15.56
N CYS A 167 -18.75 21.43 -15.94
CA CYS A 167 -17.82 21.30 -17.08
C CYS A 167 -18.47 20.80 -18.38
N ALA A 168 -19.78 20.51 -18.38
CA ALA A 168 -20.52 20.35 -19.63
C ALA A 168 -20.98 21.74 -20.10
N ALA A 169 -20.24 22.30 -21.06
CA ALA A 169 -20.59 23.56 -21.72
C ALA A 169 -22.09 23.59 -22.11
N PRO A 170 -22.83 24.68 -21.79
CA PRO A 170 -24.20 24.86 -22.24
C PRO A 170 -24.28 24.85 -23.77
N GLY A 171 -25.22 24.08 -24.31
CA GLY A 171 -25.30 23.72 -25.72
C GLY A 171 -25.27 24.88 -26.72
N ALA A 172 -24.53 24.69 -27.80
CA ALA A 172 -24.87 25.28 -29.08
C ALA A 172 -25.95 24.40 -29.74
N LEU A 173 -27.21 24.68 -29.40
CA LEU A 173 -28.37 24.28 -30.19
C LEU A 173 -28.25 24.93 -31.57
N ALA A 174 -27.87 24.17 -32.60
CA ALA A 174 -28.10 24.56 -33.99
C ALA A 174 -29.38 23.86 -34.47
N ASN A 175 -30.54 24.38 -34.06
CA ASN A 175 -31.77 24.20 -34.82
C ASN A 175 -31.84 25.30 -35.86
N ASN A 176 -31.88 24.95 -37.14
CA ASN A 176 -32.62 25.70 -38.15
C ASN A 176 -33.14 24.71 -39.20
N SER A 177 -34.40 24.35 -39.02
CA SER A 177 -35.25 23.74 -40.03
C SER A 177 -35.68 24.78 -41.07
N SER A 178 -35.51 24.47 -42.35
CA SER A 178 -36.42 24.95 -43.40
C SER A 178 -36.33 24.01 -44.61
N SER A 179 -37.37 23.19 -44.77
CA SER A 179 -37.84 22.80 -46.10
C SER A 179 -38.34 24.05 -46.82
N MET A 180 -38.02 24.20 -48.11
CA MET A 180 -39.00 24.51 -49.15
C MET A 180 -38.40 24.31 -50.54
N GLU A 181 -39.27 23.84 -51.42
CA GLU A 181 -39.07 23.35 -52.78
C GLU A 181 -38.47 24.38 -53.75
N LYS A 182 -37.78 23.87 -54.78
CA LYS A 182 -38.14 24.06 -56.19
C LYS A 182 -37.52 22.98 -57.07
#